data_AF-A0A4R8WVJ3-F1
#
_entry.id   AF-A0A4R8WVJ3-F1
#
_cell.length_a   1.000
_cell.length_b   1.000
_cell.length_c   1.000
_cell.angle_alpha   90.00
_cell.angle_beta   90.00
_cell.angle_gamma   90.00
#
_symmetry.space_group_name_H-M   'P 1'
#
loop_
_entity.id
_entity.type
_entity.pdbx_description
1 polymer ?
#
loop_
_entity_poly.entity_id
_entity_poly.type
_entity_poly.pdbx_seq_one_letter_code
_entity_poly.pdbx_strand_id
1 'polypeptide(L)'
;MPRPPKPGGAVFEPRSLATNRKKFGNSSSRLTSTNVESPQQAAAEVQHAIANRIREYLLDQNADLKSYCSRATLPAGLNYERFQRINRGETMITLTDLMYWANVIPGLVTFIAATMDTITSDAHFEPSDGAVKRQVP
;
A
#
# COMPACT_ATOMS: atom_id res chain seq x y z
N MET A 1 -25.03 -15.12 -26.64
CA MET A 1 -24.62 -13.86 -25.97
C MET A 1 -23.45 -14.17 -25.04
N PRO A 2 -22.35 -13.40 -25.06
CA PRO A 2 -21.26 -13.59 -24.10
C PRO A 2 -21.80 -13.37 -22.68
N ARG A 3 -21.44 -14.24 -21.75
CA ARG A 3 -21.83 -14.12 -20.34
C ARG A 3 -21.25 -12.81 -19.79
N PRO A 4 -22.01 -11.96 -19.06
CA PRO A 4 -21.42 -10.81 -18.40
C PRO A 4 -20.29 -11.29 -17.47
N PRO A 5 -19.16 -10.57 -17.39
CA PRO A 5 -18.07 -10.94 -16.51
C PRO A 5 -18.63 -11.06 -15.09
N LYS A 6 -18.31 -12.17 -14.41
CA LYS A 6 -18.68 -12.34 -13.00
C LYS A 6 -18.18 -11.12 -12.23
N PRO A 7 -18.98 -10.49 -11.35
CA PRO A 7 -18.49 -9.43 -10.49
C PRO A 7 -17.43 -10.06 -9.59
N GLY A 8 -16.16 -9.82 -9.90
CA GLY A 8 -15.06 -10.68 -9.45
C GLY A 8 -13.74 -9.96 -9.29
N GLY A 9 -13.75 -8.64 -9.17
CA GLY A 9 -12.65 -7.93 -8.53
C GLY A 9 -13.06 -7.68 -7.09
N ALA A 10 -12.52 -8.43 -6.12
CA ALA A 10 -12.65 -8.03 -4.73
C ALA A 10 -12.06 -6.62 -4.62
N VAL A 11 -12.88 -5.63 -4.24
CA VAL A 11 -12.40 -4.29 -3.90
C VAL A 11 -11.56 -4.47 -2.64
N PHE A 12 -10.25 -4.61 -2.82
CA PHE A 12 -9.33 -4.82 -1.72
C PHE A 12 -9.15 -3.51 -0.96
N GLU A 13 -9.51 -3.51 0.32
CA GLU A 13 -9.35 -2.40 1.26
C GLU A 13 -8.17 -2.72 2.20
N PRO A 14 -6.95 -2.18 1.96
CA PRO A 14 -5.76 -2.52 2.73
C PRO A 14 -5.93 -2.43 4.25
N ARG A 15 -6.62 -1.39 4.75
CA ARG A 15 -6.82 -1.21 6.20
C ARG A 15 -7.67 -2.32 6.82
N SER A 16 -8.44 -3.08 6.03
CA SER A 16 -9.26 -4.18 6.54
C SER A 16 -8.43 -5.33 7.13
N LEU A 17 -7.16 -5.43 6.74
CA LEU A 17 -6.20 -6.43 7.23
C LEU A 17 -5.44 -6.00 8.49
N ALA A 18 -5.59 -4.74 8.92
CA ALA A 18 -4.98 -4.26 10.14
C ALA A 18 -5.79 -4.69 11.38
N THR A 19 -5.12 -5.08 12.46
CA THR A 19 -5.78 -5.36 13.74
C THR A 19 -6.56 -4.14 14.25
N ASN A 20 -6.05 -2.93 13.98
CA ASN A 20 -6.77 -1.69 14.22
C ASN A 20 -6.71 -0.80 12.96
N ARG A 21 -7.84 -0.69 12.26
CA ARG A 21 -7.97 0.09 11.02
C ARG A 21 -7.54 1.56 11.16
N LYS A 22 -7.70 2.15 12.34
CA LYS A 22 -7.36 3.57 12.58
C LYS A 22 -5.85 3.82 12.58
N LYS A 23 -5.03 2.79 12.80
CA LYS A 23 -3.57 2.90 12.77
C LYS A 23 -3.02 3.11 11.36
N PHE A 24 -3.76 2.70 10.33
CA PHE A 24 -3.28 2.74 8.95
C PHE A 24 -2.87 4.18 8.56
N GLY A 25 -1.62 4.35 8.14
CA GLY A 25 -1.02 5.64 7.78
C GLY A 25 -0.85 6.66 8.91
N ASN A 26 -1.16 6.29 10.16
CA ASN A 26 -1.16 7.18 11.33
C ASN A 26 -0.26 6.71 12.47
N SER A 27 0.50 5.62 12.28
CA SER A 27 1.37 5.04 13.31
C SER A 27 2.56 4.37 12.65
N SER A 28 3.77 4.60 13.16
CA SER A 28 4.99 3.92 12.70
C SER A 28 5.07 2.44 13.07
N SER A 29 4.16 1.95 13.93
CA SER A 29 4.04 0.52 14.25
C SER A 29 3.51 -0.29 13.07
N ARG A 30 3.89 -1.58 12.98
CA ARG A 30 3.29 -2.56 12.05
C ARG A 30 1.76 -2.64 12.21
N LEU A 31 1.05 -3.01 11.14
CA LEU A 31 -0.40 -3.16 11.15
C LEU A 31 -0.85 -4.41 11.92
N THR A 32 -0.06 -5.47 11.83
CA THR A 32 -0.29 -6.77 12.45
C THR A 32 0.78 -7.03 13.51
N SER A 33 0.38 -7.67 14.62
CA SER A 33 1.31 -8.13 15.68
C SER A 33 1.75 -9.57 15.48
N THR A 34 1.28 -10.21 14.41
CA THR A 34 1.51 -11.62 14.06
C THR A 34 2.31 -11.69 12.76
N ASN A 35 2.73 -12.90 12.39
CA ASN A 35 3.40 -13.13 11.11
C ASN A 35 2.48 -12.76 9.94
N VAL A 36 3.09 -12.38 8.82
CA VAL A 36 2.38 -12.07 7.58
C VAL A 36 2.08 -13.39 6.85
N GLU A 37 0.80 -13.72 6.72
CA GLU A 37 0.33 -15.04 6.24
C GLU A 37 -0.17 -15.00 4.79
N SER A 38 -0.34 -13.81 4.21
CA SER A 38 -0.84 -13.65 2.84
C SER A 38 -0.16 -12.51 2.08
N PRO A 39 -0.04 -12.60 0.74
CA PRO A 39 0.48 -11.50 -0.07
C PRO A 39 -0.31 -10.20 0.09
N GLN A 40 -1.62 -10.30 0.36
CA GLN A 40 -2.48 -9.15 0.60
C GLN A 40 -2.13 -8.44 1.92
N GLN A 41 -1.82 -9.20 2.99
CA GLN A 41 -1.33 -8.63 4.25
C GLN A 41 0.03 -7.97 4.05
N ALA A 42 0.95 -8.61 3.30
CA ALA A 42 2.24 -8.03 2.97
C ALA A 42 2.07 -6.68 2.23
N ALA A 43 1.21 -6.66 1.20
CA ALA A 43 0.92 -5.44 0.44
C ALA A 43 0.28 -4.34 1.31
N ALA A 44 -0.60 -4.70 2.24
CA ALA A 44 -1.20 -3.74 3.17
C ALA A 44 -0.17 -3.14 4.13
N GLU A 45 0.76 -3.95 4.66
CA GLU A 45 1.88 -3.48 5.50
C GLU A 45 2.80 -2.53 4.73
N VAL A 46 3.14 -2.86 3.48
CA VAL A 46 3.93 -1.98 2.61
C VAL A 46 3.19 -0.66 2.37
N GLN A 47 1.91 -0.70 2.00
CA GLN A 47 1.13 0.52 1.75
C GLN A 47 0.99 1.38 3.02
N HIS A 48 0.84 0.77 4.19
CA HIS A 48 0.82 1.48 5.46
C HIS A 48 2.14 2.21 5.73
N ALA A 49 3.27 1.54 5.53
CA ALA A 49 4.59 2.15 5.67
C ALA A 49 4.78 3.32 4.70
N ILE A 50 4.33 3.19 3.46
CA ILE A 50 4.35 4.27 2.45
C ILE A 50 3.47 5.45 2.89
N ALA A 51 2.24 5.19 3.35
CA ALA A 51 1.32 6.21 3.82
C ALA A 51 1.92 7.01 5.00
N ASN A 52 2.57 6.33 5.94
CA ASN A 52 3.31 7.00 7.02
C ASN A 52 4.46 7.85 6.50
N ARG A 53 5.25 7.33 5.55
CA ARG A 53 6.38 8.06 4.98
C ARG A 53 5.94 9.34 4.27
N ILE A 54 4.82 9.27 3.54
CA ILE A 54 4.19 10.46 2.93
C ILE A 54 3.76 11.44 4.02
N ARG A 55 3.06 10.97 5.06
CA ARG A 55 2.61 11.83 6.16
C ARG A 55 3.78 12.54 6.85
N GLU A 56 4.84 11.82 7.19
CA GLU A 56 6.04 12.36 7.82
C GLU A 56 6.72 13.41 6.94
N TYR A 57 6.92 13.10 5.66
CA TYR A 57 7.49 14.05 4.71
C TYR A 57 6.67 15.36 4.65
N LEU A 58 5.34 15.27 4.60
CA LEU A 58 4.49 16.46 4.59
C LEU A 58 4.59 17.26 5.89
N LEU A 59 4.68 16.58 7.04
CA LEU A 59 4.87 17.23 8.34
C LEU A 59 6.20 17.97 8.41
N ASP A 60 7.29 17.39 7.90
CA ASP A 60 8.60 18.05 7.82
C ASP A 60 8.56 19.33 6.97
N GLN A 61 7.60 19.43 6.04
CA GLN A 61 7.34 20.60 5.21
C GLN A 61 6.28 21.56 5.82
N ASN A 62 5.92 21.39 7.09
CA ASN A 62 4.85 22.13 7.78
C ASN A 62 3.52 22.09 7.00
N ALA A 63 3.18 20.94 6.43
CA ALA A 63 1.99 20.74 5.62
C ALA A 63 1.19 19.51 6.05
N ASP A 64 -0.11 19.53 5.78
CA ASP A 64 -0.93 18.33 5.71
C ASP A 64 -1.22 17.97 4.24
N LEU A 65 -1.85 16.81 4.01
CA LEU A 65 -2.17 16.35 2.66
C LEU A 65 -3.08 17.32 1.90
N LYS A 66 -4.02 17.98 2.60
CA LYS A 66 -4.97 18.91 1.99
C LYS A 66 -4.26 20.18 1.51
N SER A 67 -3.45 20.78 2.38
CA SER A 67 -2.61 21.95 2.11
C SER A 67 -1.55 21.68 1.05
N TYR A 68 -0.99 20.46 1.02
CA TYR A 68 -0.11 20.03 -0.05
C TYR A 68 -0.85 20.01 -1.40
N CYS A 69 -1.99 19.31 -1.48
CA CYS A 69 -2.74 19.18 -2.72
C CYS A 69 -3.33 20.50 -3.23
N SER A 70 -3.63 21.47 -2.35
CA SER A 70 -4.10 22.78 -2.77
C SER A 70 -3.01 23.65 -3.41
N ARG A 71 -1.73 23.34 -3.17
CA ARG A 71 -0.58 24.09 -3.69
C ARG A 71 0.14 23.37 -4.83
N ALA A 72 0.11 22.04 -4.83
CA ALA A 72 0.77 21.22 -5.83
C ALA A 72 0.00 21.20 -7.16
N THR A 73 0.72 21.24 -8.28
CA THR A 73 0.15 20.93 -9.60
C THR A 73 0.10 19.41 -9.76
N LEU A 74 -1.07 18.82 -9.60
CA LEU A 74 -1.27 17.38 -9.69
C LEU A 74 -1.51 16.93 -11.16
N PRO A 75 -0.88 15.82 -11.60
CA PRO A 75 -1.22 15.19 -12.87
C PRO A 75 -2.69 14.76 -12.94
N ALA A 76 -3.22 14.63 -14.16
CA ALA A 76 -4.59 14.19 -14.39
C ALA A 76 -4.86 12.82 -13.72
N GLY A 77 -6.00 12.72 -13.02
CA GLY A 77 -6.39 11.51 -12.28
C GLY A 77 -5.81 11.40 -10.86
N LEU A 78 -4.84 12.25 -10.49
CA LEU A 78 -4.36 12.39 -9.12
C LEU A 78 -5.04 13.59 -8.46
N ASN A 79 -5.62 13.36 -7.29
CA ASN A 79 -6.29 14.41 -6.54
C ASN A 79 -6.23 14.12 -5.04
N TYR A 80 -6.62 15.13 -4.25
CA TYR A 80 -6.65 15.03 -2.79
C TYR A 80 -7.47 13.84 -2.29
N GLU A 81 -8.66 13.61 -2.85
CA GLU A 81 -9.57 12.54 -2.42
C GLU A 81 -8.95 11.16 -2.62
N ARG A 82 -8.28 10.96 -3.76
CA ARG A 82 -7.55 9.74 -4.08
C ARG A 82 -6.43 9.50 -3.07
N PHE A 83 -5.55 10.49 -2.85
CA PHE A 83 -4.47 10.35 -1.89
C PHE A 83 -4.99 10.15 -0.46
N GLN A 84 -6.09 10.82 -0.09
CA GLN A 84 -6.69 10.67 1.22
C GLN A 84 -7.20 9.23 1.44
N ARG A 85 -7.86 8.65 0.43
CA ARG A 85 -8.32 7.24 0.48
C ARG A 85 -7.14 6.26 0.55
N ILE A 86 -6.06 6.51 -0.19
CA ILE A 86 -4.85 5.69 -0.16
C ILE A 86 -4.20 5.74 1.23
N ASN A 87 -4.00 6.94 1.79
CA ASN A 87 -3.38 7.13 3.09
C ASN A 87 -4.23 6.55 4.24
N ARG A 88 -5.54 6.46 4.06
CA ARG A 88 -6.45 5.79 4.99
C ARG A 88 -6.52 4.28 4.78
N GLY A 89 -5.94 3.74 3.71
CA GLY A 89 -6.04 2.33 3.34
C GLY A 89 -7.44 1.91 2.87
N GLU A 90 -8.24 2.86 2.39
CA GLU A 90 -9.58 2.65 1.82
C GLU A 90 -9.53 2.18 0.36
N THR A 91 -8.38 2.34 -0.28
CA THR A 91 -8.13 1.88 -1.64
C THR A 91 -6.65 1.52 -1.80
N MET A 92 -6.34 0.66 -2.77
CA MET A 92 -4.97 0.30 -3.10
C MET A 92 -4.22 1.47 -3.70
N ILE A 93 -2.97 1.63 -3.27
CA ILE A 93 -2.01 2.46 -3.99
C ILE A 93 -1.68 1.80 -5.34
N THR A 94 -1.62 2.59 -6.42
CA THR A 94 -1.23 2.09 -7.74
C THR A 94 0.21 2.49 -8.05
N LEU A 95 0.80 1.85 -9.06
CA LEU A 95 2.13 2.23 -9.53
C LEU A 95 2.19 3.70 -9.97
N THR A 96 1.10 4.24 -10.55
CA THR A 96 1.00 5.66 -10.90
C THR A 96 1.15 6.57 -9.68
N ASP A 97 0.50 6.23 -8.57
CA ASP A 97 0.63 6.99 -7.32
C ASP A 97 2.06 6.92 -6.78
N LEU A 98 2.67 5.74 -6.85
CA LEU A 98 4.05 5.53 -6.41
C LEU A 98 5.04 6.34 -7.23
N MET A 99 4.90 6.39 -8.56
CA MET A 99 5.77 7.18 -9.43
C MET A 99 5.66 8.67 -9.12
N TYR A 100 4.45 9.16 -8.83
CA TYR A 100 4.25 10.54 -8.39
C TYR A 100 4.98 10.81 -7.07
N TRP A 101 4.73 10.00 -6.03
CA TRP A 101 5.34 10.22 -4.72
C TRP A 101 6.84 10.01 -4.73
N ALA A 102 7.37 9.10 -5.55
CA ALA A 102 8.80 8.87 -5.71
C ALA A 102 9.53 10.10 -6.31
N ASN A 103 8.85 10.83 -7.19
CA ASN A 103 9.37 12.09 -7.73
C ASN A 103 9.32 13.24 -6.71
N VAL A 104 8.40 13.17 -5.73
CA VAL A 104 8.20 14.20 -4.71
C VAL A 104 9.08 13.97 -3.48
N ILE A 105 9.26 12.72 -3.06
CA ILE A 105 9.88 12.36 -1.79
C ILE A 105 11.26 11.71 -2.06
N PRO A 106 12.37 12.40 -1.74
CA PRO A 106 13.70 11.84 -1.89
C PRO A 106 13.86 10.52 -1.11
N GLY A 107 14.41 9.51 -1.78
CA GLY A 107 14.69 8.19 -1.19
C GLY A 107 13.47 7.29 -0.98
N LEU A 108 12.27 7.68 -1.44
CA LEU A 108 11.07 6.86 -1.26
C LEU A 108 11.20 5.48 -1.92
N VAL A 109 11.82 5.38 -3.09
CA VAL A 109 12.01 4.10 -3.78
C VAL A 109 12.88 3.15 -2.96
N THR A 110 14.01 3.63 -2.43
CA THR A 110 14.89 2.86 -1.56
C THR A 110 14.17 2.41 -0.28
N PHE A 111 13.37 3.29 0.31
CA PHE A 111 12.54 2.96 1.46
C PHE A 111 11.52 1.86 1.15
N ILE A 112 10.83 1.93 0.01
CA ILE A 112 9.86 0.92 -0.41
C ILE A 112 10.55 -0.43 -0.60
N ALA A 113 11.69 -0.47 -1.30
CA ALA A 113 12.44 -1.70 -1.52
C ALA A 113 12.85 -2.36 -0.20
N ALA A 114 13.48 -1.61 0.71
CA ALA A 114 13.87 -2.12 2.02
C ALA A 114 12.67 -2.59 2.86
N THR A 115 11.54 -1.89 2.76
CA THR A 115 10.29 -2.26 3.44
C THR A 115 9.72 -3.57 2.89
N MET A 116 9.72 -3.72 1.57
CA MET A 116 9.29 -4.95 0.91
C MET A 116 10.18 -6.12 1.31
N ASP A 117 11.51 -5.96 1.28
CA ASP A 117 12.47 -6.98 1.68
C ASP A 117 12.27 -7.42 3.13
N THR A 118 12.04 -6.46 4.03
CA THR A 118 11.75 -6.75 5.45
C THR A 118 10.48 -7.58 5.58
N ILE A 119 9.39 -7.14 4.94
CA ILE A 119 8.07 -7.79 5.07
C ILE A 119 8.05 -9.17 4.41
N THR A 120 8.70 -9.35 3.26
CA THR A 120 8.74 -10.65 2.58
C THR A 120 9.66 -11.64 3.28
N SER A 121 10.71 -11.16 3.96
CA SER A 121 11.54 -12.01 4.83
C SER A 121 10.77 -12.51 6.06
N ASP A 122 9.85 -11.69 6.59
CA ASP A 122 8.96 -12.06 7.70
C ASP A 122 7.78 -12.94 7.25
N ALA A 123 7.47 -12.97 5.95
CA ALA A 123 6.27 -13.61 5.43
C ALA A 123 6.49 -15.11 5.15
N HIS A 124 5.56 -15.92 5.65
CA HIS A 124 5.50 -17.34 5.34
C HIS A 124 4.31 -17.59 4.43
N PHE A 125 4.51 -17.46 3.12
CA PHE A 125 3.50 -17.83 2.14
C PHE A 125 3.52 -19.35 1.98
N GLU A 126 2.71 -20.07 2.76
CA GLU A 126 2.46 -21.49 2.50
C GLU A 126 1.83 -21.60 1.10
N PRO A 127 2.42 -22.39 0.17
CA PRO A 127 1.76 -22.68 -1.09
C PRO A 127 0.45 -23.39 -0.74
N SER A 128 -0.69 -22.84 -1.15
CA SER A 128 -1.97 -23.55 -1.05
C SER A 128 -1.81 -24.93 -1.71
N ASP A 129 -2.10 -26.01 -0.99
CA ASP A 129 -1.99 -27.42 -1.41
C ASP A 129 -2.58 -27.68 -2.80
N GLY A 130 -1.77 -27.48 -3.85
CA GLY A 130 -2.22 -27.51 -5.24
C GLY A 130 -1.22 -26.99 -6.28
N ALA A 131 -0.14 -26.33 -5.88
CA ALA A 131 0.86 -25.83 -6.82
C ALA A 131 1.91 -26.91 -7.19
N VAL A 132 1.61 -27.64 -8.27
CA VAL A 132 2.56 -28.28 -9.21
C VAL A 132 3.65 -29.16 -8.58
N LYS A 133 3.42 -30.48 -8.59
CA LYS A 133 4.53 -31.45 -8.59
C LYS A 133 5.43 -31.11 -9.78
N ARG A 134 6.62 -30.58 -9.54
CA ARG A 134 7.67 -30.54 -10.56
C ARG A 134 7.96 -31.98 -10.97
N GLN A 135 7.44 -32.41 -12.12
CA GLN A 135 8.05 -33.50 -12.86
C GLN A 135 9.38 -32.96 -13.38
N VAL A 136 10.46 -33.38 -12.73
CA VAL A 136 11.81 -33.25 -13.27
C VAL A 136 11.94 -34.35 -14.35
N PRO A 137 12.52 -34.04 -15.52
CA PRO A 137 12.74 -35.03 -16.58
C PRO A 137 13.64 -36.19 -16.14
#